data_AF-A0A932WTW6-F1
#
_entry.id   AF-A0A932WTW6-F1
#
_cell.length_a   1.000
_cell.length_b   1.000
_cell.length_c   1.000
_cell.angle_alpha   90.00
_cell.angle_beta   90.00
_cell.angle_gamma   90.00
#
_symmetry.space_group_name_H-M   'P 1'
#
loop_
_entity.id
_entity.type
_entity.pdbx_description
1 polymer ?
#
loop_
_entity_poly.entity_id
_entity_poly.type
_entity_poly.pdbx_seq_one_letter_code
_entity_poly.pdbx_strand_id
1 'polypeptide(L)'
;VMFWVAGFDLLYSLQDIEVDKELGLHSIPSKFGAEKTMLFSKMMHFLTIVFWSLFVYEAHLGNFGYLAILASIVMLGYEHYLVSKDFKKIDKAFFTVNGYLGILFFILIILDIAF
;
A
#
# COMPACT_ATOMS: atom_id res chain seq x y z
N VAL A 1 -8.19 -3.87 3.84
CA VAL A 1 -8.53 -2.69 3.00
C VAL A 1 -8.14 -1.39 3.69
N MET A 2 -8.64 -1.08 4.90
CA MET A 2 -8.35 0.18 5.63
C MET A 2 -6.86 0.55 5.68
N PHE A 3 -6.01 -0.35 6.17
CA PHE A 3 -4.57 -0.11 6.30
C PHE A 3 -3.85 0.01 4.95
N TRP A 4 -4.35 -0.66 3.92
CA TRP A 4 -3.76 -0.55 2.58
C TRP A 4 -4.02 0.84 2.03
N VAL A 5 -5.27 1.29 2.13
CA VAL A 5 -5.68 2.63 1.69
C VAL A 5 -4.96 3.72 2.45
N ALA A 6 -4.92 3.62 3.78
CA ALA A 6 -4.18 4.57 4.60
C ALA A 6 -2.68 4.60 4.26
N GLY A 7 -2.07 3.45 3.99
CA GLY A 7 -0.65 3.37 3.68
C GLY A 7 -0.28 4.08 2.37
N PHE A 8 -1.05 3.88 1.30
CA PHE A 8 -0.76 4.56 0.05
C PHE A 8 -1.17 6.04 0.09
N ASP A 9 -2.24 6.41 0.81
CA ASP A 9 -2.70 7.80 0.92
C ASP A 9 -1.63 8.67 1.62
N LEU A 10 -0.94 8.08 2.61
CA LEU A 10 0.24 8.69 3.22
C LEU A 10 1.38 8.90 2.21
N LEU A 11 1.64 7.94 1.32
CA LEU A 11 2.65 8.13 0.27
C LEU A 11 2.23 9.22 -0.70
N TYR A 12 0.96 9.24 -1.11
CA TYR A 12 0.41 10.22 -2.04
C TYR A 12 0.51 11.65 -1.48
N SER A 13 0.17 11.84 -0.21
CA SER A 13 0.24 13.14 0.47
C SER A 13 1.64 13.75 0.53
N LEU A 14 2.71 12.99 0.29
CA LEU A 14 4.08 13.51 0.23
C LEU A 14 4.28 14.54 -0.89
N GLN A 15 3.49 14.49 -1.97
CA GLN A 15 3.58 15.44 -3.08
C GLN A 15 3.13 16.85 -2.67
N ASP A 16 2.20 16.92 -1.71
CA ASP A 16 1.53 18.16 -1.34
C ASP A 16 2.21 18.86 -0.14
N ILE A 17 3.35 18.34 0.34
CA ILE A 17 3.97 18.80 1.60
C ILE A 17 4.23 20.31 1.66
N GLU A 18 4.71 20.92 0.58
CA GLU A 18 5.03 22.35 0.58
C GLU A 18 3.76 23.21 0.45
N VAL A 19 2.81 22.80 -0.39
CA VAL A 19 1.52 23.48 -0.55
C VAL A 19 0.71 23.41 0.75
N ASP A 20 0.68 22.25 1.41
CA ASP A 20 0.00 22.07 2.69
C ASP A 20 0.59 22.97 3.78
N LYS A 21 1.92 23.16 3.81
CA LYS A 21 2.56 24.09 4.74
C LYS A 21 2.21 25.54 4.42
N GLU A 22 2.24 25.94 3.14
CA GLU A 22 1.90 27.29 2.70
C GLU A 22 0.44 27.66 3.02
N LEU A 23 -0.48 26.71 2.84
CA LEU A 23 -1.91 26.88 3.09
C LEU A 23 -2.32 26.63 4.55
N GLY A 24 -1.40 26.23 5.42
CA GLY A 24 -1.69 25.91 6.82
C GLY A 24 -2.54 24.64 7.02
N LEU A 25 -2.51 23.70 6.06
CA LEU A 25 -3.19 22.42 6.13
C LEU A 25 -2.42 21.42 7.01
N HIS A 26 -3.17 20.55 7.69
CA HIS A 26 -2.63 19.64 8.72
C HIS A 26 -2.50 18.19 8.23
N SER A 27 -1.97 17.97 7.03
CA SER A 27 -1.63 16.63 6.57
C SER A 27 -0.51 16.01 7.43
N ILE A 28 -0.42 14.68 7.41
CA ILE A 28 0.67 13.97 8.11
C ILE A 28 2.06 14.46 7.63
N PRO A 29 2.36 14.56 6.33
CA PRO A 29 3.66 15.08 5.90
C PRO A 29 3.90 16.54 6.23
N SER A 30 2.88 17.43 6.20
CA SER A 30 3.08 18.83 6.59
C SER A 30 3.45 18.96 8.07
N LYS A 31 2.88 18.11 8.92
CA LYS A 31 3.09 18.12 10.38
C LYS A 31 4.32 17.33 10.84
N PHE A 32 4.60 16.18 10.24
CA PHE A 32 5.61 15.23 10.72
C PHE A 32 6.80 15.06 9.77
N GLY A 33 6.72 15.61 8.55
CA GLY A 33 7.76 15.52 7.54
C GLY A 33 7.76 14.19 6.77
N ALA A 34 8.45 14.20 5.63
CA ALA A 34 8.44 13.09 4.67
C ALA A 34 8.94 11.76 5.26
N GLU A 35 10.00 11.78 6.06
CA GLU A 35 10.60 10.57 6.63
C GLU A 35 9.63 9.83 7.56
N LYS A 36 8.93 10.57 8.45
CA LYS A 36 7.94 9.98 9.35
C LYS A 36 6.70 9.51 8.61
N THR A 37 6.26 10.24 7.60
CA THR A 37 5.15 9.80 6.73
C THR A 37 5.48 8.50 6.00
N MET A 38 6.69 8.36 5.46
CA MET A 38 7.16 7.10 4.87
C MET A 38 7.18 5.96 5.90
N LEU A 39 7.63 6.21 7.14
CA LEU A 39 7.59 5.21 8.22
C LEU A 39 6.16 4.79 8.55
N PHE A 40 5.24 5.74 8.72
CA PHE A 40 3.84 5.45 9.01
C PHE A 40 3.20 4.64 7.88
N SER A 41 3.45 5.00 6.62
CA SER A 41 2.99 4.23 5.46
C SER A 41 3.52 2.78 5.49
N LYS A 42 4.80 2.57 5.79
CA LYS A 42 5.38 1.21 5.94
C LYS A 42 4.66 0.41 7.02
N MET A 43 4.35 1.03 8.16
CA MET A 43 3.59 0.38 9.24
C MET A 43 2.17 0.00 8.79
N MET A 44 1.49 0.89 8.05
CA MET A 44 0.16 0.59 7.51
C MET A 44 0.20 -0.56 6.48
N HIS A 45 1.17 -0.58 5.58
CA HIS A 45 1.33 -1.70 4.63
C HIS A 45 1.75 -3.00 5.31
N PHE A 46 2.57 -2.95 6.35
CA PHE A 46 2.87 -4.13 7.16
C PHE A 46 1.59 -4.70 7.80
N LEU A 47 0.77 -3.85 8.43
CA LEU A 47 -0.52 -4.28 9.00
C LEU A 47 -1.47 -4.83 7.93
N THR A 48 -1.45 -4.28 6.72
CA THR A 48 -2.20 -4.84 5.57
C THR A 48 -1.84 -6.30 5.34
N ILE A 49 -0.54 -6.61 5.24
CA ILE A 49 -0.05 -7.97 5.03
C ILE A 49 -0.45 -8.89 6.18
N VAL A 50 -0.32 -8.43 7.43
CA VAL A 50 -0.75 -9.21 8.61
C VAL A 50 -2.24 -9.56 8.52
N PHE A 51 -3.11 -8.57 8.32
CA PHE A 51 -4.55 -8.82 8.30
C PHE A 51 -5.02 -9.60 7.08
N TRP A 52 -4.40 -9.42 5.91
CA TRP A 52 -4.70 -10.25 4.75
C TRP A 52 -4.21 -11.69 4.93
N SER A 53 -3.07 -11.91 5.58
CA SER A 53 -2.61 -13.27 5.90
C SER A 53 -3.55 -13.95 6.90
N LEU A 54 -4.03 -13.22 7.91
CA LEU A 54 -5.06 -13.70 8.82
C LEU A 54 -6.35 -14.03 8.08
N PHE A 55 -6.78 -13.18 7.14
CA PHE A 55 -7.94 -13.49 6.28
C PHE A 55 -7.75 -14.79 5.49
N VAL A 56 -6.61 -14.98 4.82
CA VAL A 56 -6.30 -16.20 4.05
C VAL A 56 -6.34 -17.44 4.96
N TYR A 57 -5.78 -17.33 6.16
CA TYR A 57 -5.77 -18.40 7.15
C TYR A 57 -7.18 -18.74 7.68
N GLU A 58 -7.94 -17.74 8.14
CA GLU A 58 -9.28 -17.92 8.72
C GLU A 58 -10.31 -18.37 7.67
N ALA A 59 -10.15 -17.95 6.42
CA ALA A 59 -10.98 -18.40 5.31
C ALA A 59 -10.57 -19.78 4.75
N HIS A 60 -9.55 -20.43 5.35
CA HIS A 60 -9.03 -21.72 4.92
C HIS A 60 -8.63 -21.78 3.44
N LEU A 61 -8.08 -20.69 2.92
CA LEU A 61 -7.64 -20.61 1.53
C LEU A 61 -6.33 -21.38 1.33
N GLY A 62 -6.15 -21.91 0.13
CA GLY A 62 -5.03 -22.70 -0.32
C GLY A 62 -3.89 -21.87 -0.92
N ASN A 63 -3.18 -22.50 -1.85
CA ASN A 63 -1.92 -21.98 -2.39
C ASN A 63 -2.09 -20.66 -3.14
N PHE A 64 -3.21 -20.43 -3.81
CA PHE A 64 -3.44 -19.17 -4.54
C PHE A 64 -3.70 -18.01 -3.58
N GLY A 65 -4.37 -18.26 -2.44
CA GLY A 65 -4.52 -17.30 -1.35
C GLY A 65 -3.17 -16.85 -0.79
N TYR A 66 -2.27 -17.79 -0.47
CA TYR A 66 -0.91 -17.46 -0.01
C TYR A 66 -0.05 -16.80 -1.10
N LEU A 67 -0.25 -17.17 -2.37
CA LEU A 67 0.40 -16.49 -3.49
C LEU A 67 -0.05 -15.02 -3.60
N ALA A 68 -1.33 -14.72 -3.31
CA ALA A 68 -1.83 -13.34 -3.28
C ALA A 68 -1.13 -12.51 -2.19
N ILE A 69 -0.86 -13.11 -1.02
CA ILE A 69 -0.07 -12.47 0.04
C ILE A 69 1.36 -12.20 -0.43
N LEU A 70 2.04 -13.21 -1.00
CA LEU A 70 3.41 -13.05 -1.49
C LEU A 70 3.51 -11.96 -2.57
N ALA A 71 2.59 -11.95 -3.54
CA ALA A 71 2.52 -10.92 -4.57
C ALA A 71 2.30 -9.53 -3.95
N SER A 72 1.41 -9.42 -2.96
CA SER A 72 1.14 -8.16 -2.26
C SER A 72 2.38 -7.62 -1.53
N ILE A 73 3.16 -8.49 -0.86
CA ILE A 73 4.41 -8.08 -0.19
C ILE A 73 5.40 -7.49 -1.21
N VAL A 74 5.59 -8.16 -2.35
CA VAL A 74 6.51 -7.71 -3.39
C VAL A 74 6.05 -6.38 -3.99
N MET A 75 4.76 -6.25 -4.30
CA MET A 75 4.20 -5.06 -4.92
C MET A 75 4.24 -3.85 -3.98
N LEU A 76 3.81 -3.99 -2.72
CA LEU A 76 3.89 -2.91 -1.73
C LEU A 76 5.35 -2.55 -1.39
N GLY A 77 6.25 -3.54 -1.33
CA GLY A 77 7.68 -3.29 -1.16
C GLY A 77 8.27 -2.49 -2.34
N TYR A 78 7.86 -2.81 -3.56
CA TYR A 78 8.27 -2.10 -4.77
C TYR A 78 7.72 -0.67 -4.82
N GLU A 79 6.48 -0.45 -4.39
CA GLU A 79 5.90 0.89 -4.24
C GLU A 79 6.74 1.75 -3.29
N HIS A 80 7.06 1.24 -2.10
CA HIS A 80 7.93 1.92 -1.14
C HIS A 80 9.31 2.25 -1.72
N TYR A 81 9.89 1.31 -2.48
CA TYR A 81 11.16 1.53 -3.18
C TYR A 81 11.04 2.68 -4.20
N LEU A 82 10.01 2.66 -5.05
CA LEU A 82 9.78 3.70 -6.05
C LEU A 82 9.62 5.09 -5.43
N VAL A 83 8.76 5.20 -4.43
CA VAL A 83 8.48 6.48 -3.76
C VAL A 83 9.72 6.97 -3.03
N SER A 84 10.50 6.09 -2.39
CA SER A 84 11.75 6.50 -1.72
C SER A 84 12.83 7.05 -2.66
N LYS A 85 12.78 6.71 -3.95
CA LYS A 85 13.74 7.18 -4.96
C LYS A 85 13.35 8.52 -5.56
N ASP A 86 12.06 8.74 -5.79
CA ASP A 86 11.56 9.96 -6.42
C ASP A 86 10.06 10.14 -6.16
N PHE A 87 9.71 11.12 -5.33
CA PHE A 87 8.32 11.45 -5.02
C PHE A 87 7.52 11.92 -6.26
N LYS A 88 8.18 12.36 -7.34
CA LYS A 88 7.49 12.72 -8.59
C LYS A 88 6.98 11.51 -9.37
N LYS A 89 7.37 10.29 -8.98
CA LYS A 89 6.91 9.04 -9.62
C LYS A 89 5.71 8.42 -8.89
N ILE A 90 5.15 9.11 -7.90
CA ILE A 90 3.99 8.64 -7.12
C ILE A 90 2.81 8.29 -8.04
N ASP A 91 2.51 9.05 -9.09
CA ASP A 91 1.40 8.73 -10.01
C ASP A 91 1.57 7.37 -10.71
N LYS A 92 2.82 7.05 -11.11
CA LYS A 92 3.15 5.75 -11.72
C LYS A 92 3.14 4.63 -10.69
N ALA A 93 3.62 4.88 -9.47
CA ALA A 93 3.51 3.92 -8.38
C ALA A 93 2.04 3.63 -8.02
N PHE A 94 1.21 4.68 -7.97
CA PHE A 94 -0.19 4.63 -7.59
C PHE A 94 -1.07 3.90 -8.61
N PHE A 95 -1.14 4.39 -9.84
CA PHE A 95 -2.04 3.81 -10.85
C PHE A 95 -1.62 2.41 -11.29
N THR A 96 -0.32 2.14 -11.28
CA THR A 96 0.21 0.85 -11.73
C THR A 96 0.14 -0.14 -10.56
N VAL A 97 0.84 0.13 -9.45
CA VAL A 97 1.01 -0.88 -8.40
C VAL A 97 -0.31 -1.13 -7.67
N ASN A 98 -0.97 -0.11 -7.13
CA ASN A 98 -2.22 -0.33 -6.38
C ASN A 98 -3.38 -0.76 -7.28
N GLY A 99 -3.44 -0.25 -8.51
CA GLY A 99 -4.43 -0.68 -9.51
C GLY A 99 -4.30 -2.18 -9.85
N TYR A 100 -3.08 -2.64 -10.17
CA TYR A 100 -2.85 -4.07 -10.44
C TYR A 100 -2.94 -4.94 -9.19
N LEU A 101 -2.55 -4.43 -8.02
CA LEU A 101 -2.56 -5.21 -6.78
C LEU A 101 -3.97 -5.69 -6.45
N GLY A 102 -4.97 -4.78 -6.52
CA GLY A 102 -6.36 -5.14 -6.25
C GLY A 102 -6.91 -6.19 -7.22
N ILE A 103 -6.63 -6.02 -8.53
CA ILE A 103 -7.07 -6.94 -9.57
C ILE A 103 -6.42 -8.32 -9.42
N LEU A 104 -5.10 -8.35 -9.21
CA LEU A 104 -4.34 -9.59 -9.03
C LEU A 104 -4.79 -10.33 -7.78
N PHE A 105 -4.95 -9.62 -6.65
CA PHE A 105 -5.45 -10.20 -5.42
C PHE A 105 -6.83 -10.84 -5.64
N PHE A 106 -7.77 -10.10 -6.25
CA PHE A 106 -9.10 -10.59 -6.56
C PHE A 106 -9.09 -11.87 -7.43
N ILE A 107 -8.32 -11.88 -8.52
CA ILE A 107 -8.20 -13.04 -9.40
C ILE A 107 -7.65 -14.25 -8.64
N LEU A 108 -6.60 -14.08 -7.84
CA LEU A 108 -6.00 -15.17 -7.08
C LEU A 108 -6.96 -15.76 -6.05
N ILE A 109 -7.77 -14.93 -5.37
CA ILE A 109 -8.81 -15.42 -4.46
C ILE A 109 -9.90 -16.18 -5.20
N ILE A 110 -10.32 -15.74 -6.39
CA ILE A 110 -11.26 -16.50 -7.22
C ILE A 110 -10.68 -17.86 -7.62
N LEU A 111 -9.42 -17.89 -8.06
CA LEU A 111 -8.75 -19.12 -8.44
C LEU A 111 -8.65 -20.10 -7.27
N ASP A 112 -8.37 -19.60 -6.06
CA ASP A 112 -8.32 -20.42 -4.86
C ASP A 112 -9.68 -21.05 -4.49
N ILE A 113 -10.77 -20.33 -4.74
CA ILE A 113 -12.11 -20.86 -4.51
C ILE A 113 -12.53 -21.83 -5.63
N ALA A 114 -12.04 -21.62 -6.85
CA ALA A 114 -12.40 -22.41 -8.03
C ALA A 114 -11.66 -23.75 -8.13
N PHE A 115 -10.48 -23.88 -7.51
CA PHE A 115 -9.58 -25.04 -7.60
C PHE A 115 -9.11 -25.51 -6.24
#